data_AF-X0WAG0-F1
#
_entry.id   AF-X0WAG0-F1
#
_cell.length_a   1.000
_cell.length_b   1.000
_cell.length_c   1.000
_cell.angle_alpha   90.00
_cell.angle_beta   90.00
_cell.angle_gamma   90.00
#
_symmetry.space_group_name_H-M   'P 1'
#
loop_
_entity.id
_entity.type
_entity.pdbx_description
1 polymer ?
#
loop_
_entity_poly.entity_id
_entity_poly.type
_entity_poly.pdbx_seq_one_letter_code
_entity_poly.pdbx_strand_id
1 'polypeptide(L)'
;TKWPDRLPNIVAKELKQCGMIIKRLESWEGKVIFKDVGALVFILKAVPWTVDDFTVNKYRKVLKRLKKRIDRDGSLVFTDRKYLIVAKKRG
;
A
#
# COMPACT_ATOMS: atom_id res chain seq x y z
N THR A 1 -2.65 -4.86 10.79
CA THR A 1 -1.62 -3.86 11.15
C THR A 1 -1.30 -3.03 9.91
N LYS A 2 -1.18 -1.71 10.04
CA LYS A 2 -0.99 -0.81 8.90
C LYS A 2 0.43 -0.23 8.91
N TRP A 3 0.79 0.48 7.85
CA TRP A 3 1.96 1.34 7.87
C TRP A 3 1.91 2.29 9.09
N PRO A 4 3.03 2.55 9.79
CA PRO A 4 4.40 2.11 9.51
C PRO A 4 4.83 0.81 10.22
N ASP A 5 3.97 0.17 11.01
CA ASP A 5 4.34 -0.95 11.90
C ASP A 5 4.85 -2.21 11.16
N ARG A 6 4.67 -2.29 9.84
CA ARG A 6 5.08 -3.42 8.99
C ARG A 6 6.22 -3.08 8.05
N LEU A 7 7.07 -2.12 8.42
CA LEU A 7 8.29 -1.82 7.68
C LEU A 7 9.24 -3.04 7.63
N PRO A 8 10.04 -3.20 6.56
CA PRO A 8 10.88 -4.38 6.37
C PRO A 8 11.88 -4.58 7.52
N ASN A 9 12.43 -3.50 8.07
CA ASN A 9 13.35 -3.54 9.20
C ASN A 9 12.66 -3.94 10.52
N ILE A 10 11.40 -3.52 10.72
CA ILE A 10 10.60 -3.92 11.89
C ILE A 10 10.33 -5.42 11.82
N VAL A 11 9.80 -5.91 10.70
CA VAL A 11 9.48 -7.34 10.52
C VAL A 11 10.74 -8.21 10.56
N ALA A 12 11.85 -7.76 9.97
CA ALA A 12 13.12 -8.48 10.06
C ALA A 12 13.65 -8.56 11.50
N LYS A 13 13.44 -7.51 12.31
CA LYS A 13 13.81 -7.49 13.73
C LYS A 13 12.95 -8.50 14.52
N GLU A 14 11.64 -8.48 14.32
CA GLU A 14 10.70 -9.43 14.97
C GLU A 14 11.05 -10.88 14.62
N LEU A 15 11.30 -11.18 13.35
CA LEU A 15 11.70 -12.52 12.91
C LEU A 15 13.00 -12.98 13.58
N LYS A 16 14.01 -12.10 13.70
CA LYS A 16 15.26 -12.40 14.41
C LYS A 16 15.03 -12.67 15.89
N GLN A 17 14.15 -11.91 16.55
CA GLN A 17 13.79 -12.11 17.96
C GLN A 17 13.11 -13.46 18.18
N CYS A 18 12.35 -13.95 17.19
CA CYS A 18 11.78 -15.28 17.18
C CYS A 18 12.79 -16.40 16.84
N GLY A 19 14.09 -16.10 16.76
CA GLY A 19 15.14 -17.08 16.46
C GLY A 19 15.26 -17.47 14.99
N MET A 20 14.62 -16.74 14.06
CA MET A 20 14.73 -16.98 12.62
C MET A 20 16.00 -16.34 12.06
N ILE A 21 16.60 -16.99 11.06
CA ILE A 21 17.74 -16.47 10.30
C ILE A 21 17.22 -15.87 9.00
N ILE A 22 17.38 -14.55 8.83
CA ILE A 22 17.06 -13.87 7.57
C ILE A 22 18.08 -14.28 6.51
N LYS A 23 17.59 -14.81 5.39
CA LYS A 23 18.38 -15.21 4.22
C LYS A 23 18.37 -14.17 3.12
N ARG A 24 17.25 -13.48 2.95
CA ARG A 24 17.08 -12.43 1.95
C ARG A 24 16.13 -11.39 2.50
N LEU A 25 16.48 -10.12 2.29
CA LEU A 25 15.60 -9.00 2.52
C LEU A 25 15.75 -8.07 1.33
N GLU A 26 14.68 -7.88 0.59
CA GLU A 26 14.65 -7.00 -0.57
C GLU A 26 13.46 -6.07 -0.46
N SER A 27 13.64 -4.86 -0.96
CA SER A 27 12.58 -3.85 -1.04
C SER A 27 12.45 -3.37 -2.47
N TRP A 28 11.22 -3.06 -2.84
CA TRP A 28 10.85 -2.48 -4.11
C TRP A 28 10.08 -1.20 -3.83
N GLU A 29 10.39 -0.16 -4.59
CA GLU A 29 9.63 1.07 -4.63
C GLU A 29 9.21 1.35 -6.08
N GLY A 30 7.95 1.75 -6.25
CA GLY A 30 7.46 2.18 -7.55
C GLY A 30 6.29 3.14 -7.42
N LYS A 31 5.71 3.47 -8.57
CA LYS A 31 4.59 4.41 -8.65
C LYS A 31 3.32 3.68 -9.06
N VAL A 32 2.24 3.98 -8.36
CA VAL A 32 0.88 3.65 -8.78
C VAL A 32 0.23 4.94 -9.28
N ILE A 33 -0.26 4.90 -10.51
CA ILE A 33 -0.77 6.08 -11.21
C ILE A 33 -2.24 5.85 -11.55
N PHE A 34 -3.11 6.73 -11.06
CA PHE A 34 -4.52 6.75 -11.42
C PHE A 34 -4.78 7.95 -12.34
N LYS A 35 -5.15 7.67 -13.59
CA LYS A 35 -5.57 8.66 -14.59
C LYS A 35 -7.09 8.85 -14.65
N ASP A 36 -7.83 8.08 -13.85
CA ASP A 36 -9.28 8.14 -13.77
C ASP A 36 -9.73 7.88 -12.32
N VAL A 37 -10.77 8.59 -11.89
CA VAL A 37 -11.34 8.45 -10.55
C VAL A 37 -12.11 7.14 -10.41
N GLY A 38 -12.72 6.63 -11.48
CA GLY A 38 -13.37 5.33 -11.53
C GLY A 38 -12.37 4.20 -11.31
N ALA A 39 -11.18 4.26 -11.91
CA ALA A 39 -10.09 3.31 -11.66
C ALA A 39 -9.65 3.29 -10.19
N LEU A 40 -9.55 4.47 -9.55
CA LEU A 40 -9.29 4.56 -8.11
C LEU A 40 -10.41 3.91 -7.29
N VAL A 41 -11.67 4.21 -7.60
CA VAL A 41 -12.84 3.62 -6.92
C VAL A 41 -12.87 2.10 -7.10
N PHE A 42 -12.55 1.58 -8.29
CA PHE A 42 -12.50 0.16 -8.57
C PHE A 42 -11.49 -0.54 -7.65
N ILE A 43 -10.27 -0.02 -7.55
CA ILE A 43 -9.25 -0.58 -6.66
C ILE A 43 -9.65 -0.50 -5.19
N LEU A 44 -10.22 0.62 -4.73
CA LEU A 44 -10.67 0.74 -3.34
C LEU A 44 -11.81 -0.23 -2.99
N LYS A 45 -12.63 -0.63 -3.98
CA LYS A 45 -13.62 -1.69 -3.80
C LYS A 45 -13.00 -3.09 -3.80
N ALA A 46 -12.00 -3.34 -4.65
CA ALA A 46 -11.32 -4.63 -4.74
C ALA A 46 -10.37 -4.90 -3.57
N VAL A 47 -9.85 -3.84 -2.94
CA VAL A 47 -8.84 -3.89 -1.87
C VAL A 47 -9.39 -3.16 -0.63
N PRO A 48 -10.37 -3.74 0.07
CA PRO A 48 -11.15 -3.03 1.09
C PRO A 48 -10.34 -2.60 2.32
N TRP A 49 -9.18 -3.20 2.57
CA TRP A 49 -8.28 -2.83 3.67
C TRP A 49 -7.45 -1.55 3.40
N THR A 50 -7.51 -0.98 2.19
CA THR A 50 -6.79 0.26 1.86
C THR A 50 -7.42 1.47 2.54
N VAL A 51 -8.75 1.55 2.57
CA VAL A 51 -9.50 2.60 3.27
C VAL A 51 -10.67 1.95 3.98
N ASP A 52 -10.64 1.99 5.31
CA ASP A 52 -11.68 1.38 6.13
C ASP A 52 -13.05 2.04 5.83
N ASP A 53 -14.10 1.23 5.76
CA ASP A 53 -15.48 1.64 5.50
C ASP A 53 -15.66 2.48 4.22
N PHE A 54 -14.86 2.20 3.18
CA PHE A 54 -15.00 2.89 1.91
C PHE A 54 -16.35 2.60 1.24
N THR A 55 -17.11 3.67 1.00
CA THR A 55 -18.26 3.65 0.07
C THR A 55 -18.23 4.90 -0.80
N VAL A 56 -18.71 4.77 -2.05
CA VAL A 56 -18.75 5.91 -2.98
C VAL A 56 -19.59 7.06 -2.41
N ASN A 57 -20.70 6.75 -1.75
CA ASN A 57 -21.59 7.76 -1.17
C ASN A 57 -20.92 8.55 -0.04
N LYS A 58 -20.30 7.85 0.93
CA LYS A 58 -19.58 8.48 2.06
C LYS A 58 -18.44 9.39 1.58
N TYR A 59 -17.72 8.97 0.53
CA TYR A 59 -16.55 9.69 0.02
C TYR A 59 -16.82 10.56 -1.22
N ARG A 60 -18.09 10.77 -1.62
CA ARG A 60 -18.45 11.46 -2.88
C ARG A 60 -17.81 12.84 -3.04
N LYS A 61 -17.76 13.64 -1.96
CA LYS A 61 -17.13 14.98 -1.98
C LYS A 61 -15.61 14.87 -2.21
N VAL A 62 -14.94 13.90 -1.59
CA VAL A 62 -13.51 13.64 -1.76
C VAL A 62 -13.22 13.19 -3.19
N LEU A 63 -13.99 12.22 -3.69
CA LEU A 63 -13.85 11.68 -5.04
C LEU A 63 -14.04 12.77 -6.11
N LYS A 64 -14.99 13.69 -5.94
CA LYS A 64 -15.15 14.86 -6.83
C LYS A 64 -13.91 15.75 -6.85
N ARG A 65 -13.26 16.00 -5.70
CA ARG A 65 -12.02 16.79 -5.65
C ARG A 65 -10.86 16.06 -6.32
N LEU A 66 -10.76 14.75 -6.11
CA LEU A 66 -9.74 13.92 -6.76
C LEU A 66 -9.93 13.89 -8.28
N LYS A 67 -11.18 13.80 -8.77
CA LYS A 67 -11.49 13.92 -10.21
C LYS A 67 -11.03 15.27 -10.76
N LYS A 68 -11.39 16.38 -10.12
CA LYS A 68 -10.92 17.73 -10.54
C LYS A 68 -9.39 17.82 -10.58
N ARG A 69 -8.71 17.18 -9.62
CA ARG A 69 -7.25 17.12 -9.58
C ARG A 69 -6.69 16.33 -10.76
N ILE A 70 -7.27 15.18 -11.08
CA ILE A 70 -6.89 14.39 -12.27
C ILE A 70 -7.13 15.19 -13.55
N ASP A 71 -8.24 15.91 -13.65
CA ASP A 71 -8.57 16.72 -14.85
C ASP A 71 -7.57 17.86 -15.07
N ARG A 72 -7.06 18.45 -13.98
CA ARG A 72 -6.08 19.53 -14.03
C ARG A 72 -4.64 19.04 -14.18
N ASP A 73 -4.26 17.99 -13.44
CA ASP A 73 -2.87 17.53 -13.27
C ASP A 73 -2.56 16.27 -14.11
N GLY A 74 -3.57 15.71 -14.79
CA GLY A 74 -3.49 14.50 -15.62
C GLY A 74 -3.53 13.17 -14.85
N SER A 75 -3.08 13.14 -13.59
CA SER A 75 -3.08 11.91 -12.78
C SER A 75 -2.93 12.13 -11.27
N LEU A 76 -3.29 11.12 -10.49
CA LEU A 76 -2.83 10.94 -9.11
C LEU A 76 -1.68 9.94 -9.12
N VAL A 77 -0.56 10.31 -8.52
CA VAL A 77 0.62 9.45 -8.39
C VAL A 77 0.86 9.16 -6.92
N PHE A 78 0.92 7.88 -6.58
CA PHE A 78 1.23 7.39 -5.24
C PHE A 78 2.51 6.56 -5.28
N THR A 79 3.33 6.66 -4.24
CA THR A 79 4.46 5.74 -4.05
C THR A 79 3.93 4.44 -3.45
N ASP A 80 4.21 3.32 -4.11
CA ASP A 80 3.96 1.98 -3.59
C ASP A 80 5.28 1.35 -3.15
N ARG A 81 5.25 0.65 -2.03
CA ARG A 81 6.42 0.01 -1.44
C ARG A 81 6.08 -1.43 -1.08
N LYS A 82 6.91 -2.34 -1.54
CA LYS A 82 6.81 -3.78 -1.28
C LYS A 82 8.14 -4.29 -0.77
N TYR A 83 8.11 -5.40 -0.06
CA TYR A 83 9.32 -6.08 0.35
C TYR A 83 9.12 -7.59 0.38
N LEU A 84 10.22 -8.32 0.22
CA LEU A 84 10.30 -9.76 0.34
C LEU A 84 11.30 -10.08 1.45
N ILE A 85 10.87 -10.88 2.43
CA ILE A 85 11.77 -11.45 3.43
C ILE A 85 11.73 -12.97 3.27
N VAL A 86 12.90 -13.57 3.05
CA VAL A 86 13.09 -15.02 3.13
C VAL A 86 13.83 -15.30 4.43
N ALA A 87 13.25 -16.13 5.30
CA ALA A 87 13.84 -16.51 6.57
C ALA A 87 13.78 -18.03 6.75
N LYS A 88 14.72 -18.58 7.52
CA LYS A 88 14.72 -19.99 7.91
C LYS A 88 14.73 -20.14 9.42
N LYS A 89 14.11 -21.20 9.93
CA LYS A 89 14.30 -21.63 11.32
C LYS A 89 15.78 -21.95 11.55
N ARG A 90 16.29 -21.65 12.73
CA ARG A 90 17.59 -22.15 13.18
C ARG A 90 17.47 -23.68 13.29
N GLY A 91 18.35 -24.39 12.57
CA GLY A 91 18.47 -25.84 12.69
C GLY A 91 18.93 -26.23 14.07
#